data_AF-A0A843CP80-F1
#
_entry.id   AF-A0A843CP80-F1
#
_cell.length_a   1.000
_cell.length_b   1.000
_cell.length_c   1.000
_cell.angle_alpha   90.00
_cell.angle_beta   90.00
_cell.angle_gamma   90.00
#
_symmetry.space_group_name_H-M   'P 1'
#
loop_
_entity.id
_entity.type
_entity.pdbx_description
1 polymer ?
#
loop_
_entity_poly.entity_id
_entity_poly.type
_entity_poly.pdbx_seq_one_letter_code
_entity_poly.pdbx_strand_id
1 'polypeptide(L)' 'MVDELVEFSDNDPELAEGIKWLDSQAQKKGITFYEMVFQVLYKHDINSRAQQWLNSRN' A
#
# COMPACT_ATOMS: atom_id res chain seq x y z
N MET A 1 -1.16 -11.10 -5.67
CA MET A 1 0.25 -10.60 -5.66
C MET A 1 0.29 -9.14 -6.13
N VAL A 2 1.42 -8.43 -6.01
CA VAL A 2 1.53 -7.05 -6.54
C VAL A 2 1.27 -7.02 -8.05
N ASP A 3 1.59 -8.10 -8.75
CA ASP A 3 1.28 -8.29 -10.17
C ASP A 3 -0.23 -8.30 -10.46
N GLU A 4 -1.05 -8.87 -9.56
CA GLU A 4 -2.51 -8.82 -9.68
C GLU A 4 -3.05 -7.40 -9.50
N LEU A 5 -2.45 -6.57 -8.64
CA LEU A 5 -2.83 -5.16 -8.49
C LEU A 5 -2.63 -4.38 -9.80
N VAL A 6 -1.59 -4.70 -10.56
CA VAL A 6 -1.33 -4.10 -11.86
C VAL A 6 -2.36 -4.57 -12.89
N GLU A 7 -2.68 -5.86 -12.95
CA GLU A 7 -3.75 -6.39 -13.82
C GLU A 7 -5.14 -5.82 -13.48
N PHE A 8 -5.46 -5.62 -12.21
CA PHE A 8 -6.72 -5.01 -11.79
C PHE A 8 -6.81 -3.53 -12.16
N SER A 9 -5.67 -2.83 -12.19
CA SER A 9 -5.64 -1.40 -12.50
C SER A 9 -6.01 -1.07 -13.95
N ASP A 10 -5.92 -2.03 -14.87
CA ASP A 10 -6.38 -1.85 -16.25
C ASP A 10 -7.91 -1.64 -16.34
N ASN A 11 -8.65 -2.13 -15.35
CA ASN A 11 -10.11 -2.02 -15.30
C ASN A 11 -10.61 -0.93 -14.35
N ASP A 12 -9.71 -0.33 -13.56
CA ASP A 12 -10.04 0.70 -12.57
C ASP A 12 -9.06 1.89 -12.69
N PRO A 13 -9.51 3.01 -13.30
CA PRO A 13 -8.67 4.17 -13.50
C PRO A 13 -8.23 4.85 -12.20
N GLU A 14 -9.00 4.74 -11.12
CA GLU A 14 -8.63 5.28 -9.80
C GLU A 14 -7.49 4.47 -9.19
N LEU A 15 -7.57 3.13 -9.30
CA LEU A 15 -6.49 2.24 -8.87
C LEU A 15 -5.21 2.46 -9.67
N ALA A 16 -5.32 2.66 -10.99
CA ALA A 16 -4.16 2.95 -11.85
C ALA A 16 -3.47 4.26 -11.47
N GLU A 17 -4.24 5.30 -11.10
CA GLU A 17 -3.68 6.56 -10.62
C GLU A 17 -2.99 6.37 -9.26
N GLY A 18 -3.59 5.59 -8.36
CA GLY A 18 -2.98 5.22 -7.08
C GLY A 18 -1.65 4.47 -7.24
N ILE A 19 -1.56 3.54 -8.18
CA ILE A 19 -0.32 2.80 -8.50
C ILE A 19 0.76 3.73 -9.05
N LYS A 20 0.43 4.63 -9.98
CA LYS A 20 1.38 5.63 -10.51
C LYS A 20 1.89 6.57 -9.41
N TRP A 21 1.02 6.96 -8.50
CA TRP A 21 1.40 7.76 -7.34
C TRP A 21 2.37 7.00 -6.43
N LEU A 22 2.09 5.72 -6.14
CA LEU A 22 2.97 4.86 -5.34
C LEU A 22 4.35 4.70 -5.96
N ASP A 23 4.42 4.48 -7.28
CA ASP A 23 5.69 4.38 -8.00
C ASP A 23 6.49 5.70 -7.93
N SER A 24 5.81 6.84 -8.11
CA SER A 24 6.43 8.16 -7.96
C SER A 24 6.99 8.39 -6.55
N GLN A 25 6.30 7.90 -5.52
CA GLN A 25 6.80 7.96 -4.14
C GLN A 25 7.97 7.00 -3.91
N ALA A 26 7.96 5.82 -4.55
CA ALA A 26 9.04 4.82 -4.46
C ALA A 26 10.34 5.39 -5.03
N GLN A 27 10.26 5.98 -6.22
CA GLN A 27 11.37 6.67 -6.89
C GLN A 27 11.94 7.80 -6.03
N LYS A 28 11.10 8.63 -5.40
CA LYS A 28 11.54 9.71 -4.50
C LYS A 28 12.30 9.20 -3.28
N LYS A 29 11.96 8.01 -2.80
CA LYS A 29 12.62 7.37 -1.65
C LYS A 29 13.80 6.49 -2.03
N GLY A 30 14.05 6.27 -3.33
CA GLY A 30 15.09 5.36 -3.81
C GLY A 30 14.83 3.90 -3.48
N ILE A 31 13.57 3.51 -3.29
CA ILE A 31 13.15 2.12 -3.01
C ILE A 31 12.37 1.56 -4.20
N THR A 32 12.21 0.25 -4.25
CA THR A 32 11.41 -0.40 -5.28
C THR A 32 9.91 -0.17 -5.05
N PHE A 33 9.12 -0.23 -6.13
CA PHE A 33 7.67 -0.18 -6.06
C PHE A 33 7.10 -1.24 -5.10
N TYR A 34 7.63 -2.46 -5.16
CA TYR A 34 7.24 -3.56 -4.25
C TYR A 34 7.46 -3.20 -2.78
N GLU A 35 8.61 -2.61 -2.43
CA GLU A 35 8.88 -2.15 -1.07
C GLU A 35 7.93 -1.03 -0.64
N MET A 36 7.57 -0.12 -1.55
CA MET A 36 6.60 0.94 -1.26
C MET A 36 5.19 0.37 -1.02
N VAL A 37 4.72 -0.52 -1.87
CA VAL A 37 3.43 -1.21 -1.68
C VAL A 37 3.42 -1.94 -0.35
N PHE A 38 4.50 -2.66 -0.04
CA PHE A 38 4.62 -3.34 1.25
C PHE A 38 4.59 -2.37 2.42
N GLN A 39 5.31 -1.24 2.37
CA GLN A 39 5.25 -0.22 3.42
C GLN A 39 3.84 0.32 3.66
N VAL A 40 3.08 0.57 2.59
CA VAL A 40 1.70 1.07 2.70
C VAL A 40 0.77 0.03 3.32
N LEU A 41 0.83 -1.21 2.81
CA LEU A 41 0.04 -2.33 3.34
C LEU A 41 0.38 -2.61 4.81
N TYR A 42 1.67 -2.64 5.14
CA TYR A 42 2.15 -2.94 6.49
C TYR A 42 1.85 -1.80 7.47
N LYS A 43 1.93 -0.53 7.05
CA LYS A 43 1.56 0.62 7.87
C LYS A 43 0.06 0.62 8.21
N HIS A 44 -0.78 0.18 7.26
CA HIS A 44 -2.21 0.01 7.53
C HIS A 44 -2.45 -1.14 8.52
N ASP A 45 -1.78 -2.28 8.37
CA ASP A 45 -1.97 -3.44 9.25
C ASP A 45 -1.47 -3.17 10.68
N ILE A 46 -0.31 -2.50 10.84
CA ILE A 46 0.20 -2.10 12.16
C ILE A 46 -0.77 -1.12 12.84
N ASN A 47 -1.30 -0.12 12.14
CA ASN A 47 -2.25 0.81 12.72
C ASN A 47 -3.55 0.11 13.14
N SER A 48 -4.05 -0.83 12.32
CA SER A 48 -5.24 -1.61 12.66
C SER A 48 -5.00 -2.51 13.88
N ARG A 49 -3.88 -3.22 13.93
CA ARG A 49 -3.49 -4.06 15.07
C ARG A 49 -3.23 -3.24 16.33
N ALA A 50 -2.60 -2.07 16.22
CA ALA A 50 -2.38 -1.16 17.33
C ALA A 50 -3.69 -0.60 17.88
N GLN A 51 -4.65 -0.24 17.01
CA GLN A 51 -6.00 0.15 17.43
C GLN A 51 -6.76 -1.01 18.10
N GLN A 52 -6.70 -2.22 17.54
CA GLN A 52 -7.31 -3.40 18.16
C GLN A 52 -6.71 -3.70 19.53
N TRP A 53 -5.39 -3.60 19.67
CA TRP A 53 -4.70 -3.84 20.95
C TRP A 53 -4.99 -2.76 22.00
N LEU A 54 -5.11 -1.50 21.60
CA LEU A 54 -5.57 -0.41 22.46
C LEU A 54 -7.03 -0.66 22.93
N ASN A 55 -7.89 -1.10 22.03
CA ASN A 55 -9.31 -1.36 22.33
C ASN A 55 -9.51 -2.64 23.16
N SER A 56 -8.64 -3.65 23.04
CA SER A 56 -8.72 -4.89 23.84
C SER A 56 -8.20 -4.75 25.27
N ARG A 57 -7.71 -3.56 25.65
CA ARG A 57 -7.23 -3.24 27.01
C ARG A 57 -8.28 -2.52 27.87
N ASN A 58 -9.48 -2.28 27.35
CA ASN A 58 -10.65 -1.79 28.10
C ASN A 58 -11.60 -2.94 28.44
#